data_AF-A0A950UHR1-F1
#
_entry.id   AF-A0A950UHR1-F1
#
_cell.length_a   1.000
_cell.length_b   1.000
_cell.length_c   1.000
_cell.angle_alpha   90.00
_cell.angle_beta   90.00
_cell.angle_gamma   90.00
#
_symmetry.space_group_name_H-M   'P 1'
#
loop_
_entity.id
_entity.type
_entity.pdbx_description
1 polymer ?
#
loop_
_entity_poly.entity_id
_entity_poly.type
_entity_poly.pdbx_seq_one_letter_code
_entity_poly.pdbx_strand_id
1 'polypeptide(L)'
;MPDAPATEGADLLTQLKGLIARFVILPSGQALDAVTLWAAATHLQPAWQHAPRLAVVGPAKRCGKSRLLDVLTETAHKPVLTVNSTPAAVFRSITEEPPTLLVDEADTIFGTPKMAEKNEEMRGLLNAGHQRGRYVLRVVGNDHTPRQFHTFAMAAIAGIGDLPDTIMDRSIVIRMRRRAEGERVSPFRSKRDTPGLHAIRAGLAAWTKPLIDQALRLEPEMPVEDRAADTWEPLVIVADLAGGPWPRLARQACARMVASEIQTEEDNP
;
A
#
# COMPACT_ATOMS: atom_id res chain seq x y z
N MET A 1 11.49 22.96 1.32
CA MET A 1 10.11 23.43 1.08
C MET A 1 9.48 23.84 2.40
N PRO A 2 8.91 25.04 2.53
CA PRO A 2 8.14 25.44 3.72
C PRO A 2 6.83 24.63 3.81
N ASP A 3 6.23 24.56 5.00
CA ASP A 3 4.93 23.89 5.19
C ASP A 3 3.80 24.73 4.56
N ALA A 4 2.83 24.04 3.94
CA ALA A 4 1.64 24.67 3.38
C ALA A 4 0.62 24.99 4.51
N PRO A 5 -0.43 25.79 4.25
CA PRO A 5 -1.51 25.98 5.22
C PRO A 5 -2.13 24.65 5.64
N ALA A 6 -2.46 24.52 6.93
CA ALA A 6 -3.18 23.34 7.43
C ALA A 6 -4.61 23.31 6.85
N THR A 7 -5.06 22.11 6.48
CA THR A 7 -6.40 21.86 5.93
C THR A 7 -7.05 20.67 6.64
N GLU A 8 -8.33 20.42 6.37
CA GLU A 8 -9.01 19.19 6.82
C GLU A 8 -8.23 17.91 6.45
N GLY A 9 -7.64 17.87 5.25
CA GLY A 9 -6.81 16.74 4.82
C GLY A 9 -5.57 16.57 5.70
N ALA A 10 -4.90 17.66 6.06
CA ALA A 10 -3.73 17.61 6.93
C ALA A 10 -4.08 17.08 8.33
N ASP A 11 -5.25 17.45 8.86
CA ASP A 11 -5.74 16.98 10.16
C ASP A 11 -6.11 15.49 10.12
N LEU A 12 -6.79 15.03 9.06
CA LEU A 12 -7.13 13.62 8.86
C LEU A 12 -5.88 12.74 8.78
N LEU A 13 -4.88 13.15 7.99
CA LEU A 13 -3.63 12.39 7.90
C LEU A 13 -2.85 12.39 9.22
N THR A 14 -2.89 13.49 9.99
CA THR A 14 -2.25 13.57 11.31
C THR A 14 -2.92 12.62 12.30
N GLN A 15 -4.25 12.56 12.30
CA GLN A 15 -5.02 11.63 13.12
C GLN A 15 -4.75 10.17 12.71
N LEU A 16 -4.76 9.87 11.41
CA LEU A 16 -4.44 8.53 10.90
C LEU A 16 -3.03 8.09 11.32
N LYS A 17 -2.03 8.97 11.19
CA LYS A 17 -0.65 8.73 11.61
C LYS A 17 -0.57 8.37 13.08
N GLY A 18 -1.26 9.12 13.93
CA GLY A 18 -1.35 8.84 15.37
C GLY A 18 -2.01 7.50 15.68
N LEU A 19 -3.08 7.14 14.96
CA LEU A 19 -3.77 5.86 15.11
C LEU A 19 -2.88 4.67 14.69
N ILE A 20 -2.13 4.79 13.59
CA ILE A 20 -1.18 3.76 13.16
C ILE A 20 -0.08 3.59 14.21
N ALA A 21 0.57 4.69 14.61
CA ALA A 21 1.67 4.68 15.58
C ALA A 21 1.26 4.13 16.95
N ARG A 22 -0.02 4.25 17.32
CA ARG A 22 -0.56 3.68 18.56
C ARG A 22 -0.47 2.15 18.60
N PHE A 23 -0.59 1.47 17.46
CA PHE A 23 -0.68 0.01 17.39
C PHE A 23 0.53 -0.67 16.73
N VAL A 24 1.30 0.09 15.93
CA VAL A 24 2.42 -0.43 15.12
C VAL A 24 3.64 0.46 15.33
N ILE A 25 4.81 -0.15 15.53
CA ILE A 25 6.10 0.55 15.43
C ILE A 25 6.64 0.32 14.02
N LEU A 26 6.72 1.39 13.26
CA LEU A 26 7.32 1.39 11.92
C LEU A 26 8.84 1.56 12.04
N PRO A 27 9.63 1.11 11.06
CA PRO A 27 11.09 1.14 11.14
C PRO A 27 11.67 2.56 11.22
N SER A 28 10.94 3.55 10.71
CA SER A 28 11.32 4.97 10.73
C SER A 28 10.10 5.88 10.70
N GLY A 29 10.31 7.18 10.96
CA GLY A 29 9.27 8.20 10.77
C GLY A 29 8.81 8.29 9.31
N GLN A 30 9.73 8.14 8.36
CA GLN A 30 9.44 8.12 6.92
C GLN A 30 8.54 6.94 6.54
N ALA A 31 8.79 5.75 7.09
CA ALA A 31 7.94 4.60 6.86
C ALA A 31 6.53 4.81 7.43
N LEU A 32 6.41 5.47 8.59
CA LEU A 32 5.12 5.86 9.15
C LEU A 32 4.38 6.88 8.27
N ASP A 33 5.08 7.88 7.74
CA ASP A 33 4.53 8.85 6.79
C ASP A 33 4.05 8.16 5.51
N ALA A 34 4.88 7.29 4.93
CA ALA A 34 4.57 6.54 3.72
C ALA A 34 3.34 5.65 3.89
N VAL A 35 3.24 4.89 4.99
CA VAL A 35 2.07 4.06 5.29
C VAL A 35 0.80 4.90 5.47
N THR A 36 0.92 6.06 6.14
CA THR A 36 -0.22 6.98 6.34
C THR A 36 -0.74 7.49 5.00
N LEU A 37 0.16 7.97 4.14
CA LEU A 37 -0.17 8.47 2.81
C LEU A 37 -0.69 7.36 1.90
N TRP A 38 -0.09 6.16 1.95
CA TRP A 38 -0.54 5.00 1.17
C TRP A 38 -1.97 4.62 1.52
N ALA A 39 -2.31 4.58 2.81
CA ALA A 39 -3.67 4.27 3.26
C ALA A 39 -4.67 5.33 2.78
N ALA A 40 -4.32 6.62 2.82
CA ALA A 40 -5.16 7.68 2.26
C ALA A 40 -5.28 7.58 0.72
N ALA A 41 -4.19 7.26 0.01
CA ALA A 41 -4.18 7.08 -1.44
C ALA A 41 -5.13 5.97 -1.92
N THR A 42 -5.42 4.96 -1.08
CA THR A 42 -6.41 3.94 -1.43
C THR A 42 -7.80 4.52 -1.71
N HIS A 43 -8.16 5.66 -1.09
CA HIS A 43 -9.44 6.34 -1.26
C HIS A 43 -9.53 7.22 -2.52
N LEU A 44 -8.42 7.37 -3.24
CA LEU A 44 -8.34 8.09 -4.51
C LEU A 44 -7.92 7.18 -5.67
N GLN A 45 -8.00 5.85 -5.50
CA GLN A 45 -7.68 4.89 -6.56
C GLN A 45 -8.24 5.23 -7.96
N PRO A 46 -9.48 5.73 -8.12
CA PRO A 46 -10.01 6.15 -9.42
C PRO A 46 -9.13 7.18 -10.16
N ALA A 47 -8.38 8.01 -9.43
CA ALA A 47 -7.52 9.05 -10.00
C ALA A 47 -6.15 8.55 -10.46
N TRP A 48 -5.74 7.33 -10.08
CA TRP A 48 -4.36 6.90 -10.28
C TRP A 48 -4.14 6.16 -11.60
N GLN A 49 -3.06 6.53 -12.30
CA GLN A 49 -2.50 5.71 -13.38
C GLN A 49 -1.79 4.47 -12.84
N HIS A 50 -1.12 4.61 -11.69
CA HIS A 50 -0.38 3.55 -11.03
C HIS A 50 -0.97 3.23 -9.64
N ALA A 51 -1.09 1.95 -9.30
CA ALA A 51 -1.56 1.46 -8.01
C ALA A 51 -0.37 0.95 -7.19
N PRO A 52 0.18 1.77 -6.27
CA PRO A 52 1.38 1.42 -5.53
C PRO A 52 1.15 0.18 -4.69
N ARG A 53 2.09 -0.78 -4.78
CA ARG A 53 2.15 -1.88 -3.83
C ARG A 53 2.77 -1.39 -2.53
N LEU A 54 2.38 -1.99 -1.41
CA LEU A 54 3.02 -1.77 -0.12
C LEU A 54 3.62 -3.11 0.33
N ALA A 55 4.93 -3.26 0.18
CA ALA A 55 5.65 -4.45 0.60
C ALA A 55 5.98 -4.35 2.08
N VAL A 56 5.22 -5.05 2.92
CA VAL A 56 5.42 -5.09 4.38
C VAL A 56 6.27 -6.32 4.71
N VAL A 57 7.58 -6.19 4.52
CA VAL A 57 8.54 -7.30 4.66
C VAL A 57 9.27 -7.25 5.99
N GLY A 58 9.94 -8.34 6.37
CA GLY A 58 10.80 -8.34 7.55
C GLY A 58 11.45 -9.68 7.80
N PRO A 59 12.54 -9.73 8.58
CA PRO A 59 13.43 -10.89 8.64
C PRO A 59 12.84 -12.07 9.40
N ALA A 60 11.78 -11.86 10.18
CA ALA A 60 11.19 -12.90 11.01
C ALA A 60 9.71 -12.68 11.30
N LYS A 61 9.10 -13.71 11.90
CA LYS A 61 7.81 -13.62 12.59
C LYS A 61 7.88 -12.61 13.73
N ARG A 62 6.71 -12.07 14.13
CA ARG A 62 6.53 -11.15 15.26
C ARG A 62 7.22 -9.78 15.11
N CYS A 63 7.40 -9.31 13.87
CA CYS A 63 7.88 -7.95 13.59
C CYS A 63 6.73 -6.93 13.40
N GLY A 64 5.48 -7.30 13.68
CA GLY A 64 4.33 -6.38 13.58
C GLY A 64 3.67 -6.29 12.20
N LYS A 65 4.08 -7.10 11.21
CA LYS A 65 3.52 -7.13 9.85
C LYS A 65 2.00 -7.34 9.80
N SER A 66 1.50 -8.44 10.37
CA SER A 66 0.05 -8.71 10.41
C SER A 66 -0.70 -7.63 11.19
N ARG A 67 -0.10 -7.05 12.23
CA ARG A 67 -0.72 -5.92 12.95
C ARG A 67 -0.83 -4.67 12.08
N LEU A 68 0.14 -4.40 11.22
CA LEU A 68 0.03 -3.32 10.25
C LEU A 68 -1.12 -3.59 9.27
N LEU A 69 -1.23 -4.81 8.74
CA LEU A 69 -2.36 -5.21 7.90
C LEU A 69 -3.72 -5.12 8.62
N ASP A 70 -3.80 -5.47 9.91
CA ASP A 70 -5.02 -5.30 10.72
C ASP A 70 -5.46 -3.82 10.69
N VAL A 71 -4.54 -2.88 10.94
CA VAL A 71 -4.86 -1.45 10.97
C VAL A 71 -5.20 -0.91 9.58
N LEU A 72 -4.48 -1.34 8.54
CA LEU A 72 -4.77 -0.98 7.16
C LEU A 72 -6.13 -1.52 6.70
N THR A 73 -6.51 -2.73 7.12
CA THR A 73 -7.84 -3.30 6.85
C THR A 73 -8.93 -2.38 7.36
N GLU A 74 -8.74 -1.72 8.51
CA GLU A 74 -9.77 -0.85 9.07
C GLU A 74 -9.76 0.59 8.54
N THR A 75 -8.71 0.99 7.81
CA THR A 75 -8.49 2.38 7.37
C THR A 75 -8.47 2.58 5.85
N ALA A 76 -8.22 1.53 5.07
CA ALA A 76 -8.16 1.58 3.61
C ALA A 76 -9.55 1.57 2.94
N HIS A 77 -9.60 1.98 1.67
CA HIS A 77 -10.78 1.92 0.82
C HIS A 77 -11.15 0.47 0.47
N LYS A 78 -12.42 0.07 0.72
CA LYS A 78 -12.98 -1.25 0.38
C LYS A 78 -11.97 -2.40 0.57
N PRO A 79 -11.50 -2.62 1.80
CA PRO A 79 -10.44 -3.56 2.11
C PRO A 79 -10.90 -5.00 1.82
N VAL A 80 -10.04 -5.79 1.16
CA VAL A 80 -10.21 -7.23 0.99
C VAL A 80 -8.97 -7.91 1.56
N LEU A 81 -9.08 -8.38 2.80
CA LEU A 81 -8.04 -9.16 3.45
C LEU A 81 -8.10 -10.61 2.98
N THR A 82 -6.96 -11.12 2.53
CA THR A 82 -6.80 -12.48 2.02
C THR A 82 -5.62 -13.15 2.70
N VAL A 83 -5.82 -14.42 3.05
CA VAL A 83 -4.78 -15.34 3.50
C VAL A 83 -4.87 -16.55 2.58
N ASN A 84 -3.81 -16.87 1.85
CA ASN A 84 -3.75 -18.05 0.99
C ASN A 84 -4.94 -18.18 -0.01
N SER A 85 -5.39 -17.06 -0.59
CA SER A 85 -6.49 -17.06 -1.57
C SER A 85 -6.02 -17.48 -2.95
N THR A 86 -6.90 -18.14 -3.71
CA THR A 86 -6.59 -18.53 -5.10
C THR A 86 -6.53 -17.29 -5.99
N PRO A 87 -5.68 -17.27 -7.04
CA PRO A 87 -5.69 -16.19 -8.04
C PRO A 87 -7.09 -15.95 -8.60
N ALA A 88 -7.84 -17.02 -8.88
CA ALA A 88 -9.22 -16.95 -9.39
C ALA A 88 -10.19 -16.19 -8.45
N ALA A 89 -10.07 -16.35 -7.13
CA ALA A 89 -10.89 -15.62 -6.17
C ALA A 89 -10.52 -14.12 -6.16
N VAL A 90 -9.22 -13.80 -6.21
CA VAL A 90 -8.73 -12.41 -6.25
C VAL A 90 -9.12 -11.72 -7.57
N PHE A 91 -8.97 -12.38 -8.73
CA PHE A 91 -9.40 -11.82 -10.02
C PHE A 91 -10.88 -11.44 -10.04
N ARG A 92 -11.73 -12.20 -9.34
CA ARG A 92 -13.18 -11.94 -9.29
C ARG A 92 -13.58 -10.87 -8.29
N SER A 93 -12.70 -10.50 -7.34
CA SER A 93 -12.97 -9.42 -6.40
C SER A 93 -12.57 -8.05 -6.95
N ILE A 94 -11.73 -7.99 -7.98
CA ILE A 94 -11.32 -6.74 -8.63
C ILE A 94 -12.36 -6.34 -9.68
N THR A 95 -12.89 -5.13 -9.53
CA THR A 95 -13.89 -4.55 -10.44
C THR A 95 -13.40 -3.20 -10.97
N GLU A 96 -14.23 -2.48 -11.75
CA GLU A 96 -13.94 -1.11 -12.18
C GLU A 96 -13.77 -0.13 -11.00
N GLU A 97 -14.44 -0.39 -9.88
CA GLU A 97 -14.19 0.26 -8.60
C GLU A 97 -13.33 -0.69 -7.74
N PRO A 98 -11.99 -0.59 -7.83
CA PRO A 98 -11.12 -1.63 -7.31
C PRO A 98 -11.09 -1.62 -5.77
N PRO A 99 -11.10 -2.80 -5.12
CA PRO A 99 -10.85 -2.89 -3.69
C PRO A 99 -9.39 -2.55 -3.37
N THR A 100 -9.07 -2.39 -2.09
CA THR A 100 -7.68 -2.48 -1.62
C THR A 100 -7.40 -3.90 -1.21
N LEU A 101 -6.44 -4.56 -1.85
CA LEU A 101 -6.06 -5.92 -1.49
C LEU A 101 -5.09 -5.92 -0.31
N LEU A 102 -5.31 -6.79 0.66
CA LEU A 102 -4.39 -7.02 1.77
C LEU A 102 -4.04 -8.52 1.76
N VAL A 103 -2.77 -8.84 1.49
CA VAL A 103 -2.27 -10.21 1.38
C VAL A 103 -1.34 -10.47 2.56
N ASP A 104 -1.81 -11.23 3.54
CA ASP A 104 -0.95 -11.68 4.65
C ASP A 104 -0.30 -13.04 4.32
N GLU A 105 0.79 -13.34 5.03
CA GLU A 105 1.56 -14.58 4.89
C GLU A 105 2.02 -14.84 3.44
N ALA A 106 2.48 -13.80 2.73
CA ALA A 106 2.97 -13.91 1.36
C ALA A 106 4.18 -14.86 1.22
N ASP A 107 4.90 -15.15 2.30
CA ASP A 107 5.93 -16.20 2.33
C ASP A 107 5.36 -17.61 2.08
N THR A 108 4.06 -17.83 2.32
CA THR A 108 3.36 -19.07 1.93
C THR A 108 3.06 -19.15 0.43
N ILE A 109 3.22 -18.04 -0.29
CA ILE A 109 3.00 -17.94 -1.75
C ILE A 109 4.35 -17.85 -2.48
N PHE A 110 5.28 -17.05 -1.95
CA PHE A 110 6.52 -16.66 -2.63
C PHE A 110 7.80 -16.98 -1.84
N GLY A 111 7.72 -17.62 -0.66
CA GLY A 111 8.88 -17.77 0.24
C GLY A 111 10.00 -18.70 -0.25
N THR A 112 9.81 -19.41 -1.37
CA THR A 112 10.88 -20.18 -2.03
C THR A 112 10.75 -20.05 -3.56
N PRO A 113 11.83 -20.23 -4.34
CA PRO A 113 11.75 -20.19 -5.80
C PRO A 113 10.68 -21.13 -6.37
N LYS A 114 10.61 -22.37 -5.86
CA LYS A 114 9.60 -23.35 -6.25
C LYS A 114 8.16 -22.89 -5.97
N MET A 115 7.94 -22.21 -4.84
CA MET A 115 6.62 -21.68 -4.50
C MET A 115 6.27 -20.48 -5.39
N ALA A 116 7.24 -19.61 -5.67
CA ALA A 116 7.05 -18.49 -6.58
C ALA A 116 6.70 -18.95 -8.01
N GLU A 117 7.43 -19.94 -8.55
CA GLU A 117 7.14 -20.57 -9.86
C GLU A 117 5.76 -21.23 -9.91
N LYS A 118 5.30 -21.82 -8.80
CA LYS A 118 3.94 -22.40 -8.74
C LYS A 118 2.85 -21.32 -8.70
N ASN A 119 3.19 -20.10 -8.28
CA ASN A 119 2.26 -18.99 -8.08
C ASN A 119 2.48 -17.83 -9.07
N GLU A 120 3.02 -18.12 -10.27
CA GLU A 120 3.21 -17.16 -11.35
C GLU A 120 1.95 -16.36 -11.69
N GLU A 121 0.78 -16.99 -11.64
CA GLU A 121 -0.48 -16.30 -11.91
C GLU A 121 -0.78 -15.20 -10.89
N MET A 122 -0.50 -15.45 -9.60
CA MET A 122 -0.67 -14.45 -8.55
C MET A 122 0.34 -13.32 -8.73
N ARG A 123 1.59 -13.65 -9.03
CA ARG A 123 2.63 -12.66 -9.31
C ARG A 123 2.27 -11.79 -10.52
N GLY A 124 1.82 -12.42 -11.60
CA GLY A 124 1.35 -11.75 -12.82
C GLY A 124 0.18 -10.82 -12.54
N LEU A 125 -0.79 -11.24 -11.71
CA LEU A 125 -1.90 -10.39 -11.28
C LEU A 125 -1.43 -9.16 -10.51
N LEU A 126 -0.58 -9.35 -9.50
CA LEU A 126 -0.04 -8.26 -8.69
C LEU A 126 0.81 -7.28 -9.53
N ASN A 127 1.58 -7.79 -10.47
CA ASN A 127 2.37 -6.96 -11.38
C ASN A 127 1.49 -6.19 -12.38
N ALA A 128 0.56 -6.87 -13.03
CA ALA A 128 -0.35 -6.25 -14.01
C ALA A 128 -1.24 -5.19 -13.37
N GLY A 129 -1.68 -5.43 -12.13
CA GLY A 129 -2.54 -4.50 -11.41
C GLY A 129 -1.88 -3.20 -10.96
N HIS A 130 -0.56 -3.08 -11.09
CA HIS A 130 0.15 -1.83 -10.76
C HIS A 130 -0.15 -0.73 -11.78
N GLN A 131 -0.48 -1.06 -13.03
CA GLN A 131 -0.80 -0.07 -14.06
C GLN A 131 -2.26 -0.16 -14.48
N ARG A 132 -2.94 0.99 -14.55
CA ARG A 132 -4.33 1.08 -15.00
C ARG A 132 -4.47 0.66 -16.47
N GLY A 133 -5.62 0.10 -16.82
CA GLY A 133 -5.92 -0.33 -18.19
C GLY A 133 -5.29 -1.67 -18.59
N ARG A 134 -4.62 -2.36 -17.66
CA ARG A 134 -4.19 -3.75 -17.85
C ARG A 134 -5.32 -4.71 -17.47
N TYR A 135 -5.42 -5.79 -18.24
CA TYR A 135 -6.40 -6.85 -18.05
C TYR A 135 -5.73 -8.20 -18.19
N VAL A 136 -6.32 -9.20 -17.54
CA VAL A 136 -5.93 -10.59 -17.72
C VAL A 136 -7.05 -11.32 -18.46
N LEU A 137 -6.68 -12.05 -19.50
CA LEU A 137 -7.61 -12.94 -20.22
C LEU A 137 -7.62 -14.31 -19.54
N ARG A 138 -8.82 -14.80 -19.23
CA ARG A 138 -9.04 -16.15 -18.74
C ARG A 138 -10.19 -16.79 -19.49
N VAL A 139 -9.99 -18.04 -19.87
CA VAL A 139 -11.08 -18.90 -20.36
C VAL A 139 -11.92 -19.31 -19.16
N VAL A 140 -13.23 -19.07 -19.24
CA VAL A 140 -14.17 -19.43 -18.18
C VAL A 140 -15.39 -20.11 -18.76
N GLY A 141 -16.00 -21.01 -17.97
CA GLY A 141 -17.17 -21.76 -18.41
C GLY A 141 -16.83 -22.95 -19.30
N ASN A 142 -17.86 -23.73 -19.62
CA ASN A 142 -17.75 -24.92 -20.48
C ASN A 142 -17.75 -24.56 -21.98
N ASP A 143 -18.08 -23.31 -22.31
CA ASP A 143 -18.07 -22.73 -23.65
C ASP A 143 -16.68 -22.25 -24.08
N HIS A 144 -15.70 -22.31 -23.17
CA HIS A 144 -14.32 -21.90 -23.40
C HIS A 144 -14.16 -20.44 -23.89
N THR A 145 -15.09 -19.56 -23.51
CA THR A 145 -15.08 -18.16 -23.94
C THR A 145 -14.01 -17.37 -23.16
N PRO A 146 -13.07 -16.68 -23.82
CA PRO A 146 -12.14 -15.77 -23.16
C PRO A 146 -12.90 -14.58 -22.54
N ARG A 147 -12.65 -14.31 -21.26
CA ARG A 147 -13.14 -13.10 -20.58
C ARG A 147 -11.98 -12.27 -20.04
N GLN A 148 -12.16 -10.96 -20.10
CA GLN A 148 -11.26 -9.99 -19.48
C GLN A 148 -11.60 -9.83 -18.00
N PHE A 149 -10.57 -9.86 -17.16
CA PHE A 149 -10.65 -9.56 -15.74
C PHE A 149 -9.81 -8.33 -15.44
N HIS A 150 -10.38 -7.40 -14.67
CA HIS A 150 -9.66 -6.23 -14.18
C HIS A 150 -8.53 -6.67 -13.24
N THR A 151 -7.38 -6.00 -13.33
CA THR A 151 -6.25 -6.25 -12.42
C THR A 151 -5.91 -5.06 -11.54
N PHE A 152 -6.29 -3.85 -11.95
CA PHE A 152 -5.91 -2.63 -11.27
C PHE A 152 -6.47 -2.59 -9.85
N ALA A 153 -5.60 -2.52 -8.85
CA ALA A 153 -5.95 -2.37 -7.44
C ALA A 153 -4.67 -2.07 -6.66
N MET A 154 -4.71 -1.20 -5.66
CA MET A 154 -3.64 -1.07 -4.67
C MET A 154 -3.59 -2.33 -3.81
N ALA A 155 -2.39 -2.77 -3.42
CA ALA A 155 -2.24 -3.93 -2.54
C ALA A 155 -1.15 -3.75 -1.49
N ALA A 156 -1.45 -4.13 -0.25
CA ALA A 156 -0.45 -4.35 0.79
C ALA A 156 -0.15 -5.85 0.87
N ILE A 157 1.13 -6.21 0.85
CA ILE A 157 1.60 -7.60 0.79
C ILE A 157 2.60 -7.80 1.92
N ALA A 158 2.27 -8.65 2.89
CA ALA A 158 3.13 -8.92 4.03
C ALA A 158 3.79 -10.29 3.94
N GLY A 159 5.10 -10.35 4.14
CA GLY A 159 5.87 -11.59 4.03
C GLY A 159 7.12 -11.62 4.91
N ILE A 160 7.70 -12.81 5.06
CA ILE A 160 9.06 -12.99 5.59
C ILE A 160 10.06 -12.91 4.44
N GLY A 161 11.12 -12.12 4.62
CA GLY A 161 12.07 -11.84 3.55
C GLY A 161 11.46 -10.97 2.45
N ASP A 162 12.19 -10.86 1.34
CA ASP A 162 11.74 -10.09 0.19
C ASP A 162 10.68 -10.83 -0.62
N LEU A 163 9.82 -10.04 -1.28
CA LEU A 163 8.88 -10.54 -2.28
C LEU A 163 9.62 -10.70 -3.61
N PRO A 164 9.06 -11.37 -4.63
CA PRO A 164 9.67 -11.41 -5.95
C PRO A 164 10.01 -10.00 -6.46
N ASP A 165 11.19 -9.83 -7.04
CA ASP A 165 11.76 -8.51 -7.41
C ASP A 165 10.80 -7.65 -8.23
N THR A 166 10.08 -8.30 -9.16
CA THR A 166 9.05 -7.61 -9.96
C THR A 166 7.93 -6.97 -9.13
N ILE A 167 7.60 -7.50 -7.96
CA ILE A 167 6.66 -6.89 -7.01
C ILE A 167 7.39 -5.82 -6.19
N MET A 168 8.61 -6.08 -5.73
CA MET A 168 9.41 -5.13 -4.94
C MET A 168 9.62 -3.81 -5.68
N ASP A 169 9.98 -3.87 -6.96
CA ASP A 169 10.19 -2.71 -7.84
C ASP A 169 8.90 -1.91 -8.15
N ARG A 170 7.73 -2.45 -7.80
CA ARG A 170 6.42 -1.76 -7.87
C ARG A 170 5.89 -1.35 -6.50
N SER A 171 6.73 -1.46 -5.47
CA SER A 171 6.34 -1.33 -4.07
C SER A 171 6.99 -0.15 -3.37
N ILE A 172 6.24 0.40 -2.43
CA ILE A 172 6.78 1.12 -1.29
C ILE A 172 7.15 0.07 -0.25
N VAL A 173 8.45 -0.06 0.03
CA VAL A 173 8.97 -1.12 0.90
C VAL A 173 9.01 -0.65 2.35
N ILE A 174 8.38 -1.42 3.24
CA ILE A 174 8.38 -1.24 4.69
C ILE A 174 9.12 -2.43 5.31
N ARG A 175 10.43 -2.27 5.52
CA ARG A 175 11.29 -3.28 6.17
C ARG A 175 11.07 -3.31 7.68
N MET A 176 10.06 -4.05 8.12
CA MET A 176 9.71 -4.21 9.53
C MET A 176 10.83 -4.90 10.31
N ARG A 177 11.06 -4.43 11.54
CA ARG A 177 12.01 -5.04 12.49
C ARG A 177 11.32 -5.53 13.75
N ARG A 178 12.01 -6.37 14.51
CA ARG A 178 11.58 -6.65 15.87
C ARG A 178 11.59 -5.36 16.68
N ARG A 179 10.64 -5.28 17.59
CA ARG A 179 10.56 -4.21 18.57
C ARG A 179 11.82 -4.22 19.42
N ALA A 180 12.42 -3.04 19.59
CA ALA A 180 13.56 -2.84 20.48
C ALA A 180 13.11 -2.84 21.95
N GLU A 181 14.06 -3.02 22.86
CA GLU A 181 13.78 -2.89 24.29
C GLU A 181 13.25 -1.47 24.61
N GLY A 182 12.25 -1.39 25.49
CA GLY A 182 11.62 -0.13 25.88
C GLY A 182 10.54 0.39 24.92
N GLU A 183 10.54 -0.01 23.64
CA GLU A 183 9.46 0.36 22.74
C GLU A 183 8.14 -0.31 23.15
N ARG A 184 7.03 0.44 23.13
CA ARG A 184 5.70 -0.06 23.49
C ARG A 184 4.64 0.46 22.53
N VAL A 185 3.63 -0.37 22.29
CA VAL A 185 2.41 -0.02 21.55
C VAL A 185 1.21 -0.48 22.36
N SER A 186 0.06 0.11 22.08
CA SER A 186 -1.20 -0.33 22.64
C SER A 186 -1.58 -1.70 22.07
N PRO A 187 -2.15 -2.61 22.88
CA PRO A 187 -2.76 -3.83 22.35
C PRO A 187 -4.00 -3.45 21.52
N PHE A 188 -4.07 -3.92 20.28
CA PHE A 188 -5.27 -3.75 19.44
C PHE A 188 -6.38 -4.69 19.90
N ARG A 189 -7.59 -4.14 19.98
CA ARG A 189 -8.82 -4.84 20.36
C ARG A 189 -9.92 -4.36 19.43
N SER A 190 -10.37 -5.22 18.50
CA SER A 190 -11.30 -4.84 17.43
C SER A 190 -12.56 -4.13 17.97
N LYS A 191 -13.20 -4.66 19.00
CA LYS A 191 -14.39 -4.03 19.62
C LYS A 191 -14.17 -2.59 20.09
N ARG A 192 -12.99 -2.27 20.61
CA ARG A 192 -12.66 -0.95 21.17
C ARG A 192 -12.10 -0.02 20.11
N ASP A 193 -11.22 -0.54 19.27
CA ASP A 193 -10.34 0.28 18.44
C ASP A 193 -10.85 0.43 17.00
N THR A 194 -11.54 -0.58 16.44
CA THR A 194 -12.07 -0.55 15.08
C THR A 194 -13.03 0.63 14.83
N PRO A 195 -13.94 1.03 15.75
CA PRO A 195 -14.81 2.18 15.51
C PRO A 195 -14.07 3.49 15.20
N GLY A 196 -12.96 3.76 15.90
CA GLY A 196 -12.13 4.95 15.63
C GLY A 196 -11.39 4.87 14.29
N LEU A 197 -10.93 3.67 13.90
CA LEU A 197 -10.32 3.44 12.59
C LEU A 197 -11.35 3.56 11.46
N HIS A 198 -12.59 3.12 11.67
CA HIS A 198 -13.67 3.29 10.70
C HIS A 198 -14.09 4.74 10.55
N ALA A 199 -14.08 5.51 11.63
CA ALA A 199 -14.36 6.95 11.59
C ALA A 199 -13.32 7.68 10.72
N ILE A 200 -12.03 7.39 10.90
CA ILE A 200 -11.00 8.00 10.04
C ILE A 200 -11.10 7.52 8.59
N ARG A 201 -11.44 6.25 8.35
CA ARG A 201 -11.71 5.72 7.00
C ARG A 201 -12.83 6.48 6.30
N ALA A 202 -13.93 6.73 7.02
CA ALA A 202 -15.06 7.48 6.49
C ALA A 202 -14.70 8.94 6.22
N GLY A 203 -13.93 9.57 7.12
CA GLY A 203 -13.40 10.92 6.94
C GLY A 203 -12.52 11.04 5.71
N LEU A 204 -11.58 10.12 5.51
CA LEU A 204 -10.74 10.06 4.32
C LEU A 204 -11.58 9.91 3.04
N ALA A 205 -12.53 8.98 3.02
CA ALA A 205 -13.40 8.78 1.87
C ALA A 205 -14.25 10.03 1.54
N ALA A 206 -14.75 10.73 2.56
CA ALA A 206 -15.52 11.95 2.38
C ALA A 206 -14.65 13.11 1.86
N TRP A 207 -13.46 13.28 2.42
CA TRP A 207 -12.50 14.31 2.02
C TRP A 207 -11.97 14.09 0.59
N THR A 208 -11.64 12.85 0.22
CA THR A 208 -11.04 12.57 -1.09
C THR A 208 -12.04 12.58 -2.24
N LYS A 209 -13.30 12.20 -2.00
CA LYS A 209 -14.33 12.09 -3.04
C LYS A 209 -14.44 13.34 -3.94
N PRO A 210 -14.53 14.59 -3.43
CA PRO A 210 -14.60 15.78 -4.29
C PRO A 210 -13.27 16.13 -4.97
N LEU A 211 -12.15 15.48 -4.62
CA LEU A 211 -10.81 15.80 -5.11
C LEU A 211 -10.35 14.93 -6.27
N ILE A 212 -11.13 13.92 -6.68
CA ILE A 212 -10.75 12.96 -7.73
C ILE A 212 -10.32 13.66 -9.02
N ASP A 213 -11.13 14.60 -9.52
CA ASP A 213 -10.84 15.32 -10.76
C ASP A 213 -9.60 16.21 -10.64
N GLN A 214 -9.36 16.79 -9.47
CA GLN A 214 -8.16 17.57 -9.21
C GLN A 214 -6.93 16.66 -9.19
N ALA A 215 -7.01 15.52 -8.49
CA ALA A 215 -5.93 14.54 -8.40
C ALA A 215 -5.51 14.01 -9.77
N LEU A 216 -6.47 13.77 -10.68
CA LEU A 216 -6.22 13.33 -12.06
C LEU A 216 -5.38 14.29 -12.90
N ARG A 217 -5.31 15.58 -12.53
CA ARG A 217 -4.62 16.64 -13.28
C ARG A 217 -3.31 17.07 -12.63
N LEU A 218 -2.97 16.52 -11.47
CA LEU A 218 -1.75 16.89 -10.76
C LEU A 218 -0.57 16.10 -11.32
N GLU A 219 0.49 16.83 -11.65
CA GLU A 219 1.78 16.30 -12.09
C GLU A 219 2.85 16.89 -11.16
N PRO A 220 3.03 16.34 -9.94
CA PRO A 220 3.93 16.91 -8.96
C PRO A 220 5.39 16.68 -9.36
N GLU A 221 6.28 17.60 -8.97
CA GLU A 221 7.72 17.35 -9.04
C GLU A 221 8.10 16.21 -8.08
N MET A 222 8.68 15.16 -8.67
CA MET A 222 9.11 13.95 -7.97
C MET A 222 10.61 14.02 -7.63
N PRO A 223 11.02 13.55 -6.44
CA PRO A 223 12.43 13.56 -6.03
C PRO A 223 13.22 12.34 -6.54
N VAL A 224 12.58 11.48 -7.32
CA VAL A 224 13.10 10.23 -7.89
C VAL A 224 12.55 10.09 -9.31
N GLU A 225 13.11 9.18 -10.10
CA GLU A 225 12.78 8.98 -11.51
C GLU A 225 12.17 7.58 -11.76
N ASP A 226 11.73 7.35 -13.01
CA ASP A 226 11.23 6.07 -13.51
C ASP A 226 10.15 5.44 -12.62
N ARG A 227 10.24 4.11 -12.40
CA ARG A 227 9.23 3.33 -11.70
C ARG A 227 9.07 3.72 -10.22
N ALA A 228 10.12 4.26 -9.62
CA ALA A 228 10.04 4.80 -8.27
C ALA A 228 9.14 6.04 -8.24
N ALA A 229 9.24 6.92 -9.26
CA ALA A 229 8.35 8.06 -9.40
C ALA A 229 6.89 7.61 -9.59
N ASP A 230 6.65 6.68 -10.54
CA ASP A 230 5.32 6.09 -10.80
C ASP A 230 4.66 5.52 -9.53
N THR A 231 5.47 4.89 -8.67
CA THR A 231 5.01 4.23 -7.45
C THR A 231 4.75 5.21 -6.30
N TRP A 232 5.52 6.31 -6.22
CA TRP A 232 5.37 7.29 -5.14
C TRP A 232 4.45 8.46 -5.48
N GLU A 233 4.20 8.73 -6.76
CA GLU A 233 3.38 9.85 -7.21
C GLU A 233 2.00 9.90 -6.54
N PRO A 234 1.21 8.81 -6.42
CA PRO A 234 -0.08 8.87 -5.74
C PRO A 234 0.01 9.36 -4.28
N LEU A 235 1.10 9.04 -3.57
CA LEU A 235 1.31 9.50 -2.19
C LEU A 235 1.70 10.98 -2.15
N VAL A 236 2.52 11.44 -3.11
CA VAL A 236 2.89 12.86 -3.22
C VAL A 236 1.68 13.71 -3.59
N ILE A 237 0.82 13.25 -4.50
CA ILE A 237 -0.44 13.92 -4.84
C ILE A 237 -1.35 14.04 -3.62
N VAL A 238 -1.57 12.96 -2.86
CA VAL A 238 -2.36 12.99 -1.63
C VAL A 238 -1.79 14.00 -0.62
N ALA A 239 -0.47 14.04 -0.50
CA ALA A 239 0.21 14.97 0.40
C ALA A 239 0.04 16.43 -0.04
N ASP A 240 0.15 16.70 -1.34
CA ASP A 240 -0.04 18.03 -1.93
C ASP A 240 -1.48 18.52 -1.78
N LEU A 241 -2.47 17.64 -1.98
CA LEU A 241 -3.88 17.92 -1.73
C LEU A 241 -4.18 18.18 -0.24
N ALA A 242 -3.50 17.50 0.67
CA ALA A 242 -3.68 17.68 2.10
C ALA A 242 -3.05 18.96 2.63
N GLY A 243 -1.95 19.42 2.05
CA GLY A 243 -1.21 20.59 2.55
C GLY A 243 -0.59 20.36 3.93
N GLY A 244 -0.44 21.42 4.73
CA GLY A 244 0.31 21.34 5.98
C GLY A 244 1.76 20.88 5.78
N PRO A 245 2.30 20.01 6.65
CA PRO A 245 3.66 19.47 6.51
C PRO A 245 3.75 18.31 5.50
N TRP A 246 2.61 17.75 5.07
CA TRP A 246 2.55 16.52 4.28
C TRP A 246 3.32 16.59 2.96
N PRO A 247 3.21 17.66 2.14
CA PRO A 247 3.97 17.79 0.89
C PRO A 247 5.48 17.56 1.06
N ARG A 248 6.04 18.11 2.15
CA ARG A 248 7.45 17.98 2.51
C ARG A 248 7.76 16.58 3.04
N LEU A 249 6.92 16.05 3.94
CA LEU A 249 7.12 14.73 4.53
C LEU A 249 7.07 13.62 3.47
N ALA A 250 6.14 13.71 2.51
CA ALA A 250 6.01 12.74 1.42
C ALA A 250 7.27 12.67 0.55
N ARG A 251 7.79 13.82 0.10
CA ARG A 251 9.02 13.88 -0.72
C ARG A 251 10.26 13.45 0.07
N GLN A 252 10.33 13.79 1.36
CA GLN A 252 11.41 13.30 2.24
C GLN A 252 11.36 11.79 2.44
N ALA A 253 10.17 11.21 2.62
CA ALA A 253 9.99 9.77 2.73
C ALA A 253 10.36 9.07 1.43
N CYS A 254 9.84 9.57 0.30
CA CYS A 254 10.15 9.07 -1.04
C CYS A 254 11.66 9.01 -1.29
N ALA A 255 12.37 10.15 -1.20
CA ALA A 255 13.80 10.21 -1.49
C ALA A 255 14.62 9.29 -0.58
N ARG A 256 14.35 9.29 0.73
CA ARG A 256 15.12 8.51 1.70
C ARG A 256 14.86 7.01 1.62
N MET A 257 13.60 6.62 1.43
CA MET A 257 13.25 5.20 1.37
C MET A 257 13.71 4.58 0.06
N VAL A 258 13.56 5.27 -1.07
CA VAL A 258 14.08 4.79 -2.36
C VAL A 258 15.61 4.66 -2.31
N ALA A 259 16.33 5.67 -1.81
CA ALA A 259 17.79 5.58 -1.66
C ALA A 259 18.23 4.43 -0.74
N SER A 260 17.48 4.16 0.33
CA SER A 260 17.75 3.04 1.24
C SER A 260 17.53 1.67 0.58
N GLU A 261 16.54 1.54 -0.30
CA GLU A 261 16.29 0.28 -1.02
C GLU A 261 17.37 0.03 -2.07
N ILE A 262 17.78 1.05 -2.83
CA ILE A 262 18.91 0.95 -3.77
C ILE A 262 20.17 0.46 -3.06
N GLN A 263 20.52 1.07 -1.91
CA GLN A 263 21.67 0.61 -1.12
C GLN A 263 21.52 -0.84 -0.66
N THR A 264 20.30 -1.26 -0.30
CA THR A 264 20.05 -2.64 0.16
C THR A 264 20.25 -3.66 -0.96
N GLU A 265 19.84 -3.32 -2.18
CA GLU A 265 20.07 -4.13 -3.40
C GLU A 265 21.55 -4.18 -3.76
N GLU A 266 22.28 -3.06 -3.67
CA GLU A 266 23.73 -3.01 -3.88
C GLU A 266 24.51 -3.86 -2.86
N ASP A 267 24.07 -3.85 -1.60
CA ASP A 267 24.68 -4.63 -0.53
C ASP A 267 24.35 -6.15 -0.64
N ASN A 268 23.27 -6.51 -1.34
CA ASN A 268 22.77 -7.89 -1.50
C ASN A 268 22.34 -8.17 -2.96
N PRO A 269 23.30 -8.28 -3.90
CA PRO A 269 23.04 -8.43 -5.33
C PRO A 269 22.48 -9.81 -5.74
#